data_AF-A0AAW2XSD3-F1
#
_entry.id   AF-A0AAW2XSD3-F1
#
_cell.length_a   1.000
_cell.length_b   1.000
_cell.length_c   1.000
_cell.angle_alpha   90.00
_cell.angle_beta   90.00
_cell.angle_gamma   90.00
#
_symmetry.space_group_name_H-M   'P 1'
#
loop_
_entity.id
_entity.type
_entity.pdbx_description
1 polymer ?
#
loop_
_entity_poly.entity_id
_entity_poly.type
_entity_poly.pdbx_seq_one_letter_code
_entity_poly.pdbx_strand_id
1 'polypeptide(L)'
;MAWCKKLKIQQNFTAVGNPQANRQTEVTNRTILQHLKMRLEGAKSSWVEELPGVLWAYRTTPRSSTGETPFCLVYGTEPIIPAEIGEETQRISQYDAANNQRERAFDLTMIEEKRDTAYAKLLHHKGLMMRSYNQKIKPRYFQVET
;
A
#
# COMPACT_ATOMS: atom_id res chain seq x y z
N MET A 1 20.04 -20.93 -1.41
CA MET A 1 20.69 -20.12 -2.47
C MET A 1 20.34 -20.56 -3.90
N ALA A 2 20.16 -21.85 -4.19
CA ALA A 2 19.86 -22.33 -5.55
C ALA A 2 18.54 -21.77 -6.15
N TRP A 3 17.49 -21.62 -5.33
CA TRP A 3 16.19 -21.10 -5.77
C TRP A 3 16.26 -19.64 -6.24
N CYS A 4 16.87 -18.74 -5.45
CA CYS A 4 17.02 -17.33 -5.84
C CYS A 4 17.88 -17.17 -7.09
N LYS A 5 18.96 -17.94 -7.22
CA LYS A 5 19.79 -17.93 -8.43
C LYS A 5 19.01 -18.40 -9.66
N LYS A 6 18.17 -19.44 -9.53
CA LYS A 6 17.29 -19.94 -10.61
C LYS A 6 16.30 -18.87 -11.09
N LEU A 7 15.74 -18.09 -10.17
CA LEU A 7 14.76 -17.03 -10.47
C LEU A 7 15.38 -15.65 -10.73
N LYS A 8 16.71 -15.54 -10.76
CA LYS A 8 17.44 -14.27 -10.90
C LYS A 8 17.06 -13.23 -9.83
N ILE A 9 16.78 -13.70 -8.61
CA ILE A 9 16.46 -12.85 -7.46
C ILE A 9 17.75 -12.48 -6.74
N GLN A 10 18.01 -11.17 -6.62
CA GLN A 10 19.07 -10.64 -5.77
C GLN A 10 18.56 -10.51 -4.32
N GLN A 11 19.24 -11.16 -3.38
CA GLN A 11 18.94 -11.04 -1.95
C GLN A 11 19.69 -9.86 -1.35
N ASN A 12 18.95 -8.94 -0.70
CA ASN A 12 19.52 -7.82 0.04
C ASN A 12 19.18 -8.01 1.53
N PHE A 13 20.21 -8.04 2.37
CA PHE A 13 20.05 -8.18 3.82
C PHE A 13 20.22 -6.83 4.50
N THR A 14 19.32 -6.52 5.43
CA THR A 14 19.44 -5.34 6.28
C THR A 14 20.40 -5.63 7.44
N ALA A 15 21.30 -4.71 7.74
CA ALA A 15 22.15 -4.82 8.93
C ALA A 15 21.31 -4.84 10.21
N VAL A 16 21.74 -5.63 11.20
CA VAL A 16 21.05 -5.79 12.49
C VAL A 16 20.83 -4.44 13.20
N GLY A 17 21.79 -3.50 13.07
CA GLY A 17 21.70 -2.16 13.64
C GLY A 17 20.87 -1.14 12.84
N ASN A 18 20.26 -1.53 11.71
CA ASN A 18 19.47 -0.63 10.88
C ASN A 18 18.05 -1.16 10.58
N PRO A 19 17.20 -1.32 11.61
CA PRO A 19 15.82 -1.78 11.44
C PRO A 19 14.98 -0.82 10.57
N GLN A 20 15.39 0.45 10.47
CA GLN A 20 14.70 1.45 9.67
C GLN A 20 14.66 1.09 8.17
N ALA A 21 15.66 0.34 7.69
CA ALA A 21 15.73 -0.11 6.31
C ALA A 21 14.54 -1.01 5.89
N ASN A 22 13.90 -1.71 6.85
CA ASN A 22 12.72 -2.55 6.58
C ASN A 22 11.40 -1.95 7.10
N ARG A 23 11.42 -0.71 7.58
CA ARG A 23 10.27 -0.06 8.25
C ARG A 23 9.02 -0.04 7.38
N GLN A 24 9.15 0.16 6.06
CA GLN A 24 8.01 0.20 5.15
C GLN A 24 7.25 -1.14 5.10
N THR A 25 7.99 -2.25 5.05
CA THR A 25 7.45 -3.60 5.10
C THR A 25 6.78 -3.85 6.45
N GLU A 26 7.44 -3.47 7.55
CA GLU A 26 6.89 -3.64 8.90
C GLU A 26 5.57 -2.90 9.10
N VAL A 27 5.48 -1.65 8.64
CA VAL A 27 4.24 -0.85 8.72
C VAL A 27 3.13 -1.49 7.90
N THR A 28 3.46 -1.98 6.70
CA THR A 28 2.50 -2.66 5.82
C THR A 28 1.98 -3.94 6.45
N ASN A 29 2.89 -4.79 6.95
CA ASN A 29 2.54 -6.05 7.63
C ASN A 29 1.68 -5.77 8.87
N ARG A 30 1.98 -4.73 9.64
CA ARG A 30 1.17 -4.34 10.79
C ARG A 30 -0.26 -3.98 10.41
N THR A 31 -0.46 -3.23 9.32
CA THR A 31 -1.81 -2.91 8.82
C THR A 31 -2.56 -4.18 8.41
N ILE A 32 -1.91 -5.09 7.67
CA ILE A 32 -2.53 -6.35 7.23
C ILE A 32 -2.94 -7.20 8.45
N LEU A 33 -2.03 -7.37 9.42
CA LEU A 33 -2.30 -8.12 10.63
C LEU A 33 -3.43 -7.50 11.47
N GLN A 34 -3.50 -6.17 11.55
CA GLN A 34 -4.58 -5.48 12.25
C GLN A 34 -5.94 -5.74 11.59
N HIS A 35 -6.04 -5.61 10.26
CA HIS A 35 -7.28 -5.89 9.54
C HIS A 35 -7.69 -7.37 9.66
N LEU A 36 -6.71 -8.29 9.63
CA LEU A 36 -6.95 -9.71 9.82
C LEU A 36 -7.48 -10.02 11.22
N LYS A 37 -6.88 -9.41 12.26
CA LYS A 37 -7.36 -9.54 13.63
C LYS A 37 -8.82 -9.08 13.77
N MET A 38 -9.17 -7.94 13.18
CA MET A 38 -10.55 -7.43 13.21
C MET A 38 -11.54 -8.38 12.54
N ARG A 39 -11.15 -9.03 11.43
CA ARG A 39 -12.01 -10.03 10.75
C ARG A 39 -12.20 -11.27 11.62
N LEU A 40 -11.13 -11.78 12.23
CA LEU A 40 -11.15 -12.97 13.08
C LEU A 40 -11.94 -12.77 14.38
N GLU A 41 -11.96 -11.56 14.94
CA GLU A 41 -12.79 -11.24 16.11
C GLU A 41 -14.30 -11.31 15.80
N GLY A 42 -14.69 -11.08 14.55
CA GLY A 42 -16.09 -11.08 14.10
C GLY A 42 -16.55 -12.37 13.41
N ALA A 43 -15.66 -13.31 13.11
CA ALA A 43 -15.95 -14.49 12.29
C ALA A 43 -15.50 -15.80 12.95
N LYS A 44 -16.16 -16.92 12.63
CA LYS A 44 -15.72 -18.29 12.99
C LYS A 44 -14.79 -18.90 11.93
N SER A 45 -14.24 -18.09 11.05
CA SER A 45 -13.40 -18.49 9.92
C SER A 45 -11.92 -18.57 10.29
N SER A 46 -11.17 -19.34 9.51
CA SER A 46 -9.70 -19.39 9.65
C SER A 46 -9.06 -18.14 9.03
N TRP A 47 -7.87 -17.76 9.52
CA TRP A 47 -7.10 -16.65 8.92
C TRP A 47 -6.82 -16.86 7.43
N VAL A 48 -6.74 -18.12 6.99
CA VAL A 48 -6.52 -18.49 5.59
C VAL A 48 -7.69 -18.05 4.70
N GLU A 49 -8.91 -18.14 5.21
CA GLU A 49 -10.14 -17.79 4.49
C GLU A 49 -10.33 -16.27 4.43
N GLU A 50 -9.94 -15.56 5.49
CA GLU A 50 -10.08 -14.10 5.58
C GLU A 50 -8.97 -13.34 4.84
N LEU A 51 -7.77 -13.92 4.72
CA LEU A 51 -6.60 -13.26 4.16
C LEU A 51 -6.84 -12.68 2.75
N PRO A 52 -7.46 -13.39 1.79
CA PRO A 52 -7.77 -12.82 0.48
C PRO A 52 -8.62 -11.55 0.55
N GLY A 53 -9.65 -11.53 1.40
CA GLY A 53 -10.53 -10.38 1.59
C GLY A 53 -9.80 -9.20 2.25
N VAL A 54 -8.95 -9.46 3.23
CA VAL A 54 -8.09 -8.45 3.86
C VAL A 54 -7.11 -7.83 2.87
N LEU A 55 -6.45 -8.67 2.05
CA LEU A 55 -5.53 -8.22 1.02
C LEU A 55 -6.24 -7.42 -0.06
N TRP A 56 -7.46 -7.83 -0.45
CA TRP A 56 -8.28 -7.08 -1.40
C TRP A 56 -8.59 -5.69 -0.86
N ALA A 57 -9.15 -5.61 0.35
CA ALA A 57 -9.47 -4.33 0.99
C ALA A 57 -8.23 -3.43 1.11
N TYR A 58 -7.06 -3.98 1.47
CA TYR A 58 -5.82 -3.21 1.51
C TYR A 58 -5.42 -2.65 0.14
N ARG A 59 -5.58 -3.45 -0.92
CA ARG A 59 -5.21 -3.07 -2.30
C ARG A 59 -6.16 -2.06 -2.92
N THR A 60 -7.44 -2.05 -2.53
CA THR A 60 -8.48 -1.20 -3.13
C THR A 60 -8.88 -0.01 -2.26
N THR A 61 -8.27 0.18 -1.09
CA THR A 61 -8.54 1.34 -0.23
C THR A 61 -7.47 2.42 -0.44
N PRO A 62 -7.87 3.67 -0.74
CA PRO A 62 -6.91 4.76 -0.90
C PRO A 62 -6.09 4.98 0.37
N ARG A 63 -4.78 5.19 0.22
CA ARG A 63 -3.90 5.50 1.35
C ARG A 63 -3.92 6.99 1.62
N SER A 64 -4.15 7.40 2.87
CA SER A 64 -4.17 8.82 3.26
C SER A 64 -2.89 9.59 2.92
N SER A 65 -1.74 8.90 2.84
CA SER A 65 -0.46 9.51 2.51
C SER A 65 -0.25 9.81 1.02
N THR A 66 -0.92 9.07 0.13
CA THR A 66 -0.74 9.21 -1.34
C THR A 66 -2.03 9.64 -2.04
N GLY A 67 -3.20 9.41 -1.44
CA GLY A 67 -4.50 9.57 -2.07
C GLY A 67 -4.87 8.47 -3.06
N GLU A 68 -3.97 7.53 -3.33
CA GLU A 68 -4.12 6.48 -4.34
C GLU A 68 -4.27 5.10 -3.68
N THR A 69 -4.94 4.16 -4.36
CA THR A 69 -4.95 2.76 -3.94
C THR A 69 -3.65 2.04 -4.36
N PRO A 70 -3.17 1.05 -3.58
CA PRO A 70 -2.04 0.23 -4.03
C PRO A 70 -2.28 -0.47 -5.36
N PHE A 71 -3.53 -0.86 -5.67
CA PHE A 71 -3.87 -1.47 -6.96
C PHE A 71 -3.65 -0.50 -8.12
N CYS A 72 -4.15 0.73 -8.00
CA CYS A 72 -3.99 1.77 -9.02
C CYS A 72 -2.51 2.09 -9.29
N LEU A 73 -1.67 2.11 -8.26
CA LEU A 73 -0.22 2.32 -8.43
C LEU A 73 0.50 1.18 -9.15
N VAL A 74 -0.05 -0.04 -9.14
CA VAL A 74 0.52 -1.21 -9.84
C VAL A 74 0.01 -1.30 -11.27
N TYR A 75 -1.29 -1.07 -11.48
CA TYR A 75 -1.97 -1.35 -12.75
C TYR A 75 -2.42 -0.11 -13.52
N GLY A 76 -2.26 1.10 -12.97
CA GLY A 76 -2.59 2.38 -13.60
C GLY A 76 -4.04 2.84 -13.37
N THR A 77 -4.93 1.91 -13.03
CA THR A 77 -6.37 2.14 -12.93
C THR A 77 -6.98 1.43 -11.72
N GLU A 78 -8.14 1.90 -11.27
CA GLU A 78 -8.86 1.28 -10.15
C GLU A 78 -9.55 -0.03 -10.58
N PRO A 79 -9.54 -1.06 -9.73
CA PRO A 79 -10.23 -2.31 -10.05
C PRO A 79 -11.74 -2.10 -10.08
N ILE A 80 -12.45 -3.02 -10.74
CA ILE A 80 -13.89 -3.17 -10.52
C ILE A 80 -14.06 -3.92 -9.18
N ILE A 81 -14.73 -3.31 -8.22
CA ILE A 81 -14.99 -3.93 -6.90
C ILE A 81 -16.29 -4.76 -6.94
N PRO A 82 -16.44 -5.79 -6.07
CA PRO A 82 -17.64 -6.63 -6.07
C PRO A 82 -18.96 -5.86 -5.92
N ALA A 83 -18.96 -4.75 -5.18
CA ALA A 83 -20.13 -3.90 -5.05
C ALA A 83 -20.58 -3.29 -6.39
N GLU A 84 -19.64 -2.92 -7.27
CA GLU A 84 -19.97 -2.40 -8.60
C GLU A 84 -20.66 -3.46 -9.47
N ILE A 85 -20.32 -4.74 -9.27
CA ILE A 85 -20.91 -5.89 -9.97
C ILE A 85 -22.34 -6.14 -9.50
N GLY A 86 -22.58 -6.09 -8.19
CA GLY A 86 -23.93 -6.27 -7.65
C GLY A 86 -24.91 -5.17 -8.06
N GLU A 87 -24.43 -3.94 -8.19
CA GLU A 87 -25.24 -2.75 -8.51
C GLU A 87 -25.31 -2.40 -10.00
N GLU A 88 -24.69 -3.20 -10.88
CA GLU A 88 -24.61 -2.97 -12.33
C GLU A 88 -24.25 -1.52 -12.71
N THR A 89 -23.14 -1.04 -12.17
CA THR A 89 -22.68 0.35 -12.40
C THR A 89 -22.44 0.69 -13.88
N GLN A 90 -22.32 1.98 -14.20
CA GLN A 90 -22.00 2.44 -15.57
C GLN A 90 -20.77 1.74 -16.18
N ARG A 91 -19.74 1.46 -15.38
CA ARG A 91 -18.53 0.75 -15.85
C ARG A 91 -18.83 -0.64 -16.39
N ILE A 92 -19.88 -1.28 -15.88
CA ILE A 92 -20.32 -2.62 -16.28
C ILE A 92 -21.31 -2.53 -17.42
N SER A 93 -22.33 -1.68 -17.30
CA SER A 93 -23.38 -1.56 -18.33
C SER A 93 -22.87 -0.98 -19.64
N GLN A 94 -21.82 -0.16 -19.61
CA GLN A 94 -21.19 0.45 -20.79
C GLN A 94 -19.87 -0.24 -21.19
N TYR A 95 -19.65 -1.48 -20.75
CA TYR A 95 -18.43 -2.21 -21.09
C TYR A 95 -18.27 -2.37 -22.61
N ASP A 96 -17.24 -1.73 -23.17
CA ASP A 96 -16.78 -1.96 -24.53
C ASP A 96 -15.33 -2.45 -24.51
N ALA A 97 -15.11 -3.68 -24.99
CA ALA A 97 -13.79 -4.30 -25.00
C ALA A 97 -12.77 -3.50 -25.82
N ALA A 98 -13.19 -2.92 -26.95
CA ALA A 98 -12.29 -2.20 -27.84
C ALA A 98 -11.84 -0.87 -27.22
N ASN A 99 -12.78 -0.09 -26.67
CA ASN A 99 -12.45 1.14 -25.97
C ASN A 99 -11.64 0.89 -24.69
N ASN A 100 -12.02 -0.10 -23.87
CA ASN A 100 -11.29 -0.47 -22.65
C ASN A 100 -9.84 -0.86 -22.91
N GLN A 101 -9.55 -1.50 -24.05
CA GLN A 101 -8.18 -1.83 -24.42
C GLN A 101 -7.36 -0.58 -24.75
N ARG A 102 -7.96 0.42 -25.42
CA ARG A 102 -7.32 1.71 -25.70
C ARG A 102 -7.08 2.50 -24.41
N GLU A 103 -8.10 2.59 -23.55
CA GLU A 103 -7.98 3.26 -22.25
C GLU A 103 -6.92 2.61 -21.38
N ARG A 104 -6.88 1.26 -21.31
CA ARG A 104 -5.83 0.54 -20.59
C ARG A 104 -4.43 0.86 -21.11
N ALA A 105 -4.26 0.96 -22.43
CA ALA A 105 -2.96 1.31 -23.00
C ALA A 105 -2.54 2.72 -22.56
N PHE A 106 -3.48 3.66 -22.55
CA PHE A 106 -3.25 5.02 -22.05
C PHE A 106 -2.90 5.03 -20.55
N ASP A 107 -3.67 4.32 -19.72
CA ASP A 107 -3.39 4.20 -18.27
C ASP A 107 -1.99 3.66 -17.98
N LEU A 108 -1.55 2.67 -18.76
CA LEU A 108 -0.19 2.12 -18.64
C LEU A 108 0.89 3.11 -19.06
N THR A 109 0.62 4.00 -20.02
CA THR A 109 1.58 5.06 -20.38
C THR A 109 1.67 6.14 -19.30
N MET A 110 0.57 6.44 -18.61
CA MET A 110 0.51 7.49 -17.58
C MET A 110 0.87 7.00 -16.17
N ILE A 111 1.13 5.69 -16.01
CA ILE A 111 1.32 5.10 -14.68
C ILE A 111 2.54 5.64 -13.95
N GLU A 112 3.61 6.00 -14.66
CA GLU A 112 4.83 6.55 -14.08
C GLU A 112 4.56 7.95 -13.51
N GLU A 113 3.87 8.81 -14.26
CA GLU A 113 3.46 10.13 -13.78
C GLU A 113 2.57 10.05 -12.53
N LYS A 114 1.65 9.08 -12.51
CA LYS A 114 0.80 8.82 -11.34
C LYS A 114 1.63 8.38 -10.13
N ARG A 115 2.63 7.51 -10.33
CA ARG A 115 3.56 7.06 -9.26
C ARG A 115 4.39 8.22 -8.74
N ASP A 116 4.91 9.06 -9.61
CA ASP A 116 5.72 10.23 -9.22
C ASP A 116 4.89 11.23 -8.41
N THR A 117 3.66 11.48 -8.86
CA THR A 117 2.71 12.33 -8.13
C THR A 117 2.39 11.75 -6.75
N ALA A 118 2.13 10.44 -6.67
CA ALA A 118 1.88 9.75 -5.40
C ALA A 118 3.10 9.80 -4.48
N TYR A 119 4.31 9.68 -5.03
CA TYR A 119 5.56 9.77 -4.28
C TYR A 119 5.80 11.18 -3.73
N ALA A 120 5.53 12.22 -4.52
CA ALA A 120 5.60 13.61 -4.05
C ALA A 120 4.63 13.86 -2.88
N LYS A 121 3.39 13.37 -2.97
CA LYS A 121 2.40 13.44 -1.88
C LYS A 121 2.89 12.70 -0.63
N LEU A 122 3.49 11.50 -0.80
CA LEU A 122 4.04 10.72 0.31
C LEU A 122 5.16 11.48 1.05
N LEU A 123 6.08 12.10 0.31
CA LEU A 123 7.16 12.91 0.88
C LEU A 123 6.61 14.12 1.63
N HIS A 124 5.63 14.81 1.05
CA HIS A 124 4.96 15.94 1.69
C HIS A 124 4.28 15.51 3.00
N HIS A 125 3.52 14.41 2.97
CA HIS A 125 2.87 13.84 4.16
C HIS A 125 3.89 13.49 5.25
N LYS A 126 5.00 12.84 4.87
CA LYS A 126 6.10 12.52 5.81
C LYS A 126 6.69 13.79 6.44
N GLY A 127 6.86 14.86 5.68
CA GLY A 127 7.33 16.15 6.19
C GLY A 127 6.36 16.80 7.18
N LEU A 128 5.05 16.72 6.93
CA LEU A 128 4.03 17.18 7.88
C LEU A 128 4.07 16.38 9.19
N MET A 129 4.15 15.05 9.09
CA MET A 129 4.22 14.17 10.27
C MET A 129 5.48 14.44 11.09
N MET A 130 6.63 14.66 10.44
CA MET A 130 7.88 15.00 11.11
C MET A 130 7.79 16.35 11.84
N ARG A 131 7.20 17.38 11.21
CA ARG A 131 6.98 18.68 11.85
C ARG A 131 6.08 18.57 13.08
N SER A 132 4.96 17.86 12.96
CA SER A 132 4.03 17.62 14.08
C SER A 132 4.70 16.85 15.23
N TYR A 133 5.51 15.85 14.91
CA TYR A 133 6.29 15.11 15.92
C TYR A 133 7.29 16.02 16.62
N ASN A 134 8.13 16.73 15.87
CA ASN A 134 9.17 17.62 16.41
C ASN A 134 8.59 18.73 17.29
N GLN A 135 7.43 19.29 16.95
CA GLN A 135 6.74 20.30 17.76
C GLN A 135 6.36 19.78 19.16
N LYS A 136 6.12 18.48 19.30
CA LYS A 136 5.70 17.85 20.57
C LYS A 136 6.89 17.40 21.44
N ILE A 137 8.11 17.43 20.93
CA ILE A 137 9.30 17.01 21.67
C ILE A 137 9.75 18.15 22.59
N LYS A 138 9.78 17.90 23.89
CA LYS A 138 10.44 18.80 24.85
C LYS A 138 11.93 18.42 24.92
N PRO A 139 12.86 19.36 24.72
CA PRO A 139 14.28 19.07 24.87
C PRO A 139 14.59 18.64 26.30
N ARG A 140 15.30 17.51 26.45
CA ARG A 140 15.87 17.07 27.74
C ARG A 140 17.36 17.38 27.71
N TYR A 141 17.80 18.19 28.65
CA TYR A 141 19.22 18.42 28.90
C TYR A 141 19.67 17.40 29.95
N PHE A 142 20.70 16.63 29.64
CA PHE A 142 21.34 15.73 30.60
C PHE A 142 22.50 16.48 31.23
N GLN A 143 22.46 16.66 32.54
CA GLN A 143 23.63 17.13 33.28
C GLN A 143 24.54 15.92 33.53
N VAL A 144 25.76 15.99 33.02
CA VAL A 144 26.82 15.03 33.32
C VAL A 144 27.52 15.58 34.56
N GLU A 145 27.29 14.97 35.71
CA GLU A 145 28.07 15.25 36.91
C GLU A 145 29.49 14.70 36.68
N THR A 146 30.47 15.61 36.67
CA THR A 146 31.91 15.33 36.67
C THR A 146 32.45 15.27 38.08
#